data_AF-M3IF10-F1
#
_entry.id   AF-M3IF10-F1
#
_cell.length_a   1.000
_cell.length_b   1.000
_cell.length_c   1.000
_cell.angle_alpha   90.00
_cell.angle_beta   90.00
_cell.angle_gamma   90.00
#
_symmetry.space_group_name_H-M   'P 1'
#
loop_
_entity.id
_entity.type
_entity.pdbx_description
1 polymer ?
#
loop_
_entity_poly.entity_id
_entity_poly.type
_entity_poly.pdbx_seq_one_letter_code
_entity_poly.pdbx_strand_id
1 'polypeptide(L)'
;MAVITNFIFGSVWYGPLLGKTWAKEMGLPSNFQPNQKEMFRSMGLMIIGSILTAYVLFYTTNVWRASSWKAGEDQADWVYGFYSGIYTWLGFYVPLL
;
A
#
# COMPACT_ATOMS: atom_id res chain seq x y z
N MET A 1 5.25 -9.77 -6.70
CA MET A 1 5.61 -8.45 -7.26
C MET A 1 5.03 -7.26 -6.50
N ALA A 2 3.82 -7.36 -5.91
CA ALA A 2 3.18 -6.25 -5.18
C ALA A 2 4.06 -5.57 -4.11
N VAL A 3 4.80 -6.32 -3.30
CA VAL A 3 5.67 -5.75 -2.24
C VAL A 3 6.82 -4.92 -2.82
N ILE A 4 7.44 -5.39 -3.90
CA ILE A 4 8.55 -4.67 -4.57
C ILE A 4 8.02 -3.39 -5.20
N THR A 5 6.88 -3.48 -5.89
CA THR A 5 6.20 -2.31 -6.48
C THR A 5 5.82 -1.29 -5.40
N ASN A 6 5.25 -1.73 -4.27
CA ASN A 6 4.94 -0.86 -3.13
C ASN A 6 6.19 -0.17 -2.56
N PHE A 7 7.31 -0.90 -2.46
CA PHE A 7 8.57 -0.35 -1.98
C PHE A 7 9.14 0.71 -2.93
N ILE A 8 9.08 0.48 -4.25
CA ILE A 8 9.56 1.43 -5.27
C ILE A 8 8.68 2.68 -5.28
N PHE A 9 7.36 2.53 -5.31
CA PHE A 9 6.46 3.69 -5.27
C PHE A 9 6.60 4.46 -3.95
N GLY A 10 6.73 3.75 -2.83
CA GLY A 10 6.98 4.36 -1.52
C GLY A 10 8.31 5.12 -1.49
N SER A 11 9.40 4.55 -2.02
CA SER A 11 10.71 5.22 -2.03
C SER A 11 10.73 6.44 -2.94
N VAL A 12 10.01 6.41 -4.05
CA VAL A 12 9.85 7.58 -4.95
C VAL A 12 9.00 8.67 -4.30
N TRP A 13 7.94 8.30 -3.58
CA TRP A 13 7.08 9.24 -2.86
C TRP A 13 7.82 9.91 -1.69
N TYR A 14 8.38 9.11 -0.77
CA TYR A 14 9.04 9.58 0.44
C TYR A 14 10.52 9.99 0.24
N GLY A 15 11.09 9.75 -0.92
CA GLY A 15 12.46 10.16 -1.26
C GLY A 15 12.48 11.45 -2.08
N PRO A 16 12.53 11.39 -3.42
CA PRO A 16 12.72 12.56 -4.27
C PRO A 16 11.50 13.49 -4.37
N LEU A 17 10.26 12.97 -4.37
CA LEU A 17 9.07 13.80 -4.63
C LEU A 17 8.61 14.60 -3.42
N LEU A 18 8.40 13.95 -2.27
CA LEU A 18 7.81 14.57 -1.09
C LEU A 18 8.65 14.42 0.17
N GLY A 19 9.82 13.78 0.11
CA GLY A 19 10.67 13.54 1.28
C GLY A 19 11.11 14.82 1.99
N LYS A 20 11.51 15.85 1.22
CA LYS A 20 11.93 17.15 1.78
C LYS A 20 10.77 17.93 2.41
N THR A 21 9.61 17.93 1.75
CA THR A 21 8.40 18.58 2.27
C THR A 21 7.89 17.86 3.51
N TRP A 22 7.83 16.53 3.48
CA TRP A 22 7.46 15.70 4.63
C TRP A 22 8.40 15.89 5.82
N ALA A 23 9.72 15.91 5.60
CA ALA A 23 10.69 16.14 6.67
C ALA A 23 10.52 17.53 7.32
N LYS A 24 10.19 18.55 6.50
CA LYS A 24 9.89 19.91 6.98
C LYS A 24 8.60 19.95 7.81
N GLU A 25 7.53 19.29 7.36
CA GLU A 25 6.24 19.19 8.09
C GLU A 25 6.38 18.40 9.40
N MET A 26 7.22 17.36 9.41
CA MET A 26 7.53 16.58 10.61
C MET A 26 8.46 17.30 11.60
N GLY A 27 8.89 18.53 11.28
CA GLY A 27 9.80 19.31 12.13
C GLY A 27 11.20 18.70 12.28
N LEU A 28 11.61 17.81 11.36
CA LEU A 28 12.91 17.16 11.42
C LEU A 28 14.01 18.15 11.00
N PRO A 29 15.15 18.19 11.71
CA PRO A 29 16.27 19.04 11.31
C PRO A 29 16.81 18.59 9.94
N SER A 30 17.28 19.54 9.14
CA SER A 30 17.75 19.29 7.76
C SER A 30 18.93 18.31 7.64
N ASN A 31 19.57 17.98 8.76
CA ASN A 31 20.68 17.02 8.87
C ASN A 31 20.33 15.81 9.75
N PHE A 32 19.04 15.47 9.89
CA PHE A 32 18.61 14.30 10.64
C PHE A 32 19.02 13.01 9.94
N GLN A 33 19.97 12.28 10.51
CA GLN A 33 20.28 10.92 10.10
C GLN A 33 19.66 9.95 11.11
N PRO A 34 18.66 9.14 10.71
CA PRO A 34 18.08 8.16 11.60
C PRO A 34 19.13 7.12 12.01
N ASN A 35 19.03 6.63 13.24
CA ASN A 35 19.87 5.54 13.70
C ASN A 35 19.64 4.32 12.81
N GLN A 36 20.73 3.72 12.30
CA GLN A 36 20.66 2.61 11.35
C GLN A 36 19.84 1.42 11.89
N LYS A 37 19.87 1.18 13.20
CA LYS A 37 19.07 0.15 13.87
C LYS A 37 17.57 0.44 13.80
N GLU A 38 17.18 1.69 13.99
CA GLU A 38 15.79 2.12 13.90
C GLU A 38 15.30 2.07 12.45
N MET A 39 16.14 2.46 11.49
CA MET A 39 15.85 2.33 10.07
C MET A 39 15.57 0.87 9.69
N PHE A 40 16.44 -0.08 10.08
CA PHE A 40 16.23 -1.49 9.81
C PHE A 40 14.96 -2.05 10.48
N ARG A 41 14.66 -1.63 11.71
CA ARG A 41 13.43 -2.00 12.40
C ARG A 41 12.20 -1.51 11.63
N SER A 42 12.20 -0.25 11.20
CA SER A 42 11.12 0.35 10.43
C SER A 42 10.95 -0.33 9.07
N MET A 43 12.05 -0.67 8.38
CA MET A 43 12.01 -1.44 7.13
C MET A 43 11.40 -2.84 7.36
N GLY A 44 11.78 -3.52 8.45
CA GLY A 44 11.20 -4.82 8.82
C GLY A 44 9.68 -4.73 9.05
N LEU A 45 9.23 -3.73 9.81
CA LEU A 45 7.80 -3.47 10.02
C LEU A 45 7.07 -3.14 8.72
N MET A 46 7.69 -2.37 7.82
CA MET A 46 7.10 -2.02 6.53
C MET A 46 6.93 -3.24 5.61
N ILE A 47 7.88 -4.19 5.62
CA ILE A 47 7.75 -5.43 4.86
C ILE A 47 6.60 -6.27 5.41
N ILE A 48 6.53 -6.45 6.73
CA ILE A 48 5.45 -7.19 7.38
C ILE A 48 4.09 -6.54 7.06
N GLY A 49 4.00 -5.21 7.21
CA GLY A 49 2.82 -4.43 6.87
C GLY A 49 2.42 -4.63 5.41
N SER A 50 3.38 -4.56 4.47
CA SER A 50 3.12 -4.76 3.04
C SER A 50 2.61 -6.17 2.74
N ILE A 51 3.11 -7.20 3.42
CA ILE A 51 2.63 -8.58 3.28
C ILE A 51 1.19 -8.69 3.79
N LEU A 52 0.90 -8.12 4.96
CA LEU A 52 -0.45 -8.13 5.53
C LEU A 52 -1.44 -7.37 4.64
N THR A 53 -1.07 -6.19 4.13
CA THR A 53 -1.89 -5.43 3.18
C THR A 53 -2.13 -6.22 1.90
N ALA A 54 -1.09 -6.85 1.33
CA ALA A 54 -1.25 -7.70 0.16
C ALA A 54 -2.16 -8.91 0.42
N TYR A 55 -2.06 -9.52 1.60
CA TYR A 55 -2.92 -10.62 2.03
C TYR A 55 -4.38 -10.20 2.15
N VAL A 56 -4.66 -9.09 2.84
CA VAL A 56 -6.02 -8.54 2.97
C VAL A 56 -6.59 -8.21 1.59
N LEU A 57 -5.82 -7.52 0.75
CA LEU A 57 -6.26 -7.14 -0.59
C LEU A 57 -6.53 -8.37 -1.46
N PHE A 58 -5.74 -9.44 -1.35
CA PHE A 58 -5.98 -10.70 -2.06
C PHE A 58 -7.34 -11.32 -1.66
N TYR A 59 -7.63 -11.40 -0.36
CA TYR A 59 -8.92 -11.92 0.10
C TYR A 59 -10.08 -11.03 -0.32
N THR A 60 -9.95 -9.71 -0.15
CA THR A 60 -10.96 -8.74 -0.59
C THR A 60 -11.23 -8.89 -2.09
N THR A 61 -10.20 -8.97 -2.92
CA THR A 61 -10.34 -9.12 -4.38
C THR A 61 -11.05 -10.42 -4.75
N ASN A 62 -10.73 -11.53 -4.08
CA ASN A 62 -11.38 -12.81 -4.36
C ASN A 62 -12.86 -12.82 -3.99
N VAL A 63 -13.27 -12.15 -2.90
CA VAL A 63 -14.71 -12.04 -2.55
C VAL A 63 -15.51 -11.36 -3.68
N TRP A 64 -14.91 -10.47 -4.46
CA TRP A 64 -15.59 -9.79 -5.56
C TRP A 64 -15.64 -10.58 -6.87
N ARG A 65 -15.03 -11.76 -6.93
CA ARG A 65 -15.09 -12.63 -8.11
C ARG A 65 -16.49 -13.25 -8.26
N ALA A 66 -17.02 -13.24 -9.47
CA ALA A 66 -18.31 -13.85 -9.78
C ALA A 66 -18.31 -15.36 -9.49
N SER A 67 -17.17 -16.02 -9.71
CA SER A 67 -16.96 -17.44 -9.40
C SER A 67 -17.11 -17.75 -7.90
N SER A 68 -16.72 -16.84 -7.01
CA SER A 68 -16.87 -17.01 -5.55
C SER A 68 -18.33 -17.07 -5.10
N TRP A 69 -19.25 -16.52 -5.87
CA TRP A 69 -20.69 -16.53 -5.61
C TRP A 69 -21.46 -17.50 -6.51
N LYS A 70 -20.77 -18.29 -7.34
CA LYS A 70 -21.36 -19.14 -8.39
C LYS A 70 -22.26 -18.35 -9.36
N ALA A 71 -21.96 -17.08 -9.57
CA ALA A 71 -22.80 -16.14 -10.32
C ALA A 71 -22.44 -16.01 -11.81
N GLY A 72 -21.33 -16.63 -12.27
CA GLY A 72 -20.92 -16.60 -13.68
C GLY A 72 -19.40 -16.70 -13.88
N GLU A 73 -18.96 -16.45 -15.10
CA GLU A 73 -17.54 -16.36 -15.46
C GLU A 73 -16.86 -15.10 -14.89
N ASP A 74 -15.60 -15.25 -14.52
CA ASP A 74 -14.79 -14.17 -13.98
C ASP A 74 -14.24 -13.24 -15.06
N GLN A 75 -14.19 -11.95 -14.75
CA GLN A 75 -13.45 -10.97 -15.54
C GLN A 75 -11.93 -11.22 -15.45
N ALA A 76 -11.15 -10.53 -16.28
CA ALA A 76 -9.69 -10.64 -16.25
C ALA A 76 -9.11 -10.20 -14.88
N ASP A 77 -8.07 -10.89 -14.41
CA ASP A 77 -7.49 -10.69 -13.06
C ASP A 77 -7.06 -9.25 -12.76
N TRP A 78 -6.57 -8.52 -13.77
CA TRP A 78 -6.16 -7.13 -13.63
C TRP A 78 -7.34 -6.18 -13.34
N VAL A 79 -8.53 -6.52 -13.85
CA VAL A 79 -9.77 -5.73 -13.65
C VAL A 79 -10.14 -5.77 -12.18
N TYR A 80 -10.16 -6.97 -11.60
CA TYR A 80 -10.45 -7.15 -10.18
C TYR A 80 -9.41 -6.46 -9.29
N GLY A 81 -8.11 -6.59 -9.61
CA GLY A 81 -7.04 -5.95 -8.84
C GLY A 81 -7.08 -4.41 -8.89
N PHE A 82 -7.43 -3.83 -10.04
CA PHE A 82 -7.55 -2.38 -10.19
C PHE A 82 -8.75 -1.83 -9.40
N TYR A 83 -9.94 -2.43 -9.58
CA TYR A 83 -11.14 -1.97 -8.90
C TYR A 83 -11.10 -2.23 -7.39
N SER A 84 -10.63 -3.40 -6.95
CA SER A 84 -10.50 -3.68 -5.52
C SER A 84 -9.52 -2.70 -4.86
N GLY A 85 -8.38 -2.42 -5.49
CA GLY A 85 -7.40 -1.44 -5.00
C GLY A 85 -7.99 -0.03 -4.90
N ILE A 86 -8.63 0.47 -5.96
CA ILE A 86 -9.20 1.82 -5.98
C ILE A 86 -10.34 1.98 -4.99
N TYR A 87 -11.31 1.05 -4.97
CA TYR A 87 -12.46 1.19 -4.08
C TYR A 87 -12.10 0.95 -2.61
N THR A 88 -11.14 0.05 -2.32
CA THR A 88 -10.61 -0.09 -0.96
C THR A 88 -9.87 1.18 -0.53
N TRP A 89 -9.08 1.81 -1.41
CA TRP A 89 -8.46 3.11 -1.10
C TRP A 89 -9.52 4.19 -0.84
N LEU A 90 -10.50 4.35 -1.73
CA LEU A 90 -11.58 5.32 -1.56
C LEU A 90 -12.36 5.11 -0.25
N GLY A 91 -12.65 3.87 0.13
CA GLY A 91 -13.37 3.56 1.38
C GLY A 91 -12.65 3.99 2.65
N PHE A 92 -11.32 4.17 2.62
CA PHE A 92 -10.58 4.75 3.77
C PHE A 92 -10.68 6.27 3.84
N TYR A 93 -10.87 6.96 2.72
CA TYR A 93 -10.93 8.44 2.66
C TYR A 93 -12.37 8.98 2.65
N VAL A 94 -13.31 8.21 2.12
CA VAL A 94 -14.73 8.56 2.01
C VAL A 94 -15.50 7.66 2.97
N PRO A 95 -15.78 8.09 4.20
CA PRO A 95 -16.65 7.33 5.09
C PRO A 95 -18.03 7.24 4.44
N LEU A 96 -18.49 6.01 4.21
CA LEU A 96 -19.88 5.75 3.86
C LEU A 96 -20.70 6.08 5.11
N LEU A 97 -21.47 7.17 5.04
CA LEU A 97 -22.44 7.57 6.05
C LEU A 97 -23.40 6.42 6.37
#